data_AF-A0A2Z4L7V0-F1
#
_entry.id   AF-A0A2Z4L7V0-F1
#
_cell.length_a   1.000
_cell.length_b   1.000
_cell.length_c   1.000
_cell.angle_alpha   90.00
_cell.angle_beta   90.00
_cell.angle_gamma   90.00
#
_symmetry.space_group_name_H-M   'P 1'
#
loop_
_entity.id
_entity.type
_entity.pdbx_description
1 polymer ?
#
loop_
_entity_poly.entity_id
_entity_poly.type
_entity_poly.pdbx_seq_one_letter_code
_entity_poly.pdbx_strand_id
1 'polypeptide(L)'
;MESIIKLDDVRVNTWEMGKVRAEVKNADGVPLNGRAIVKINHISRIQGYVVNGIFEEEHDFSDLYDDEYDLYMIYGGTEHSDPADATAKLYLNHDKPVEVSLFDLQNACYRLTKWIDVNKKLPGKIAIKKDQISIGNLLYALASSITKLNDDDRSNIMITKFNPPKVSSENITEEIQLTQDEYVSIADEIVSTMNDTKDSPAYVEVNGEKLGFMNLIYTFCKIVSNSSENGLISSVYIRPWKDIVAK
;
A
#
# COMPACT_ATOMS: atom_id res chain seq x y z
N MET A 1 26.46 -27.13 27.12
CA MET A 1 25.14 -26.72 27.65
C MET A 1 24.27 -26.40 26.46
N GLU A 2 23.05 -26.92 26.44
CA GLU A 2 22.14 -26.67 25.32
C GLU A 2 21.90 -25.15 25.13
N SER A 3 22.00 -24.71 23.89
CA SER A 3 21.70 -23.33 23.48
C SER A 3 20.28 -23.27 22.92
N ILE A 4 19.54 -22.23 23.29
CA ILE A 4 18.16 -21.98 22.85
C ILE A 4 18.16 -20.65 22.11
N ILE A 5 17.63 -20.65 20.88
CA ILE A 5 17.46 -19.47 20.05
C ILE A 5 15.97 -19.13 19.98
N LYS A 6 15.64 -17.88 20.25
CA LYS A 6 14.35 -17.28 19.92
C LYS A 6 14.56 -16.28 18.79
N LEU A 7 14.27 -16.71 17.56
CA LEU A 7 14.34 -15.88 16.35
C LEU A 7 12.96 -15.26 16.09
N ASP A 8 12.92 -13.95 15.89
CA ASP A 8 11.68 -13.24 15.61
C ASP A 8 11.36 -13.30 14.10
N ASP A 9 10.07 -13.37 13.75
CA ASP A 9 9.63 -13.14 12.36
C ASP A 9 10.00 -11.71 11.94
N VAL A 10 10.38 -11.56 10.67
CA VAL A 10 10.90 -10.30 10.12
C VAL A 10 9.94 -9.80 9.05
N ARG A 11 9.58 -8.52 9.11
CA ARG A 11 8.75 -7.84 8.10
C ARG A 11 9.50 -6.64 7.56
N VAL A 12 9.69 -6.57 6.24
CA VAL A 12 10.56 -5.56 5.61
C VAL A 12 9.90 -4.98 4.38
N ASN A 13 9.98 -3.65 4.25
CA ASN A 13 9.77 -2.98 2.97
C ASN A 13 11.05 -3.09 2.15
N THR A 14 11.00 -3.60 0.92
CA THR A 14 12.21 -3.87 0.12
C THR A 14 12.96 -2.63 -0.34
N TRP A 15 12.46 -1.44 -0.05
CA TRP A 15 13.15 -0.16 -0.28
C TRP A 15 13.83 0.40 0.97
N GLU A 16 13.88 -0.36 2.07
CA GLU A 16 14.46 -0.02 3.37
C GLU A 16 15.40 -1.15 3.85
N MET A 17 16.30 -0.85 4.79
CA MET A 17 17.07 -1.87 5.49
C MET A 17 16.15 -2.62 6.45
N GLY A 18 16.14 -3.96 6.35
CA GLY A 18 15.44 -4.82 7.30
C GLY A 18 16.33 -5.21 8.46
N LYS A 19 15.74 -5.47 9.62
CA LYS A 19 16.47 -5.84 10.84
C LYS A 19 16.11 -7.26 11.27
N VAL A 20 17.13 -8.11 11.39
CA VAL A 20 16.99 -9.49 11.91
C VAL A 20 17.48 -9.51 13.34
N ARG A 21 16.63 -10.00 14.24
CA ARG A 21 16.94 -10.07 15.67
C ARG A 21 16.65 -11.47 16.23
N ALA A 22 17.53 -11.95 17.10
CA ALA A 22 17.29 -13.14 17.89
C ALA A 22 17.84 -13.03 19.30
N GLU A 23 17.22 -13.74 20.23
CA GLU A 23 17.76 -13.98 21.56
C GLU A 23 18.39 -15.36 21.65
N VAL A 24 19.58 -15.45 22.26
CA VAL A 24 20.32 -16.70 22.41
C VAL A 24 20.76 -16.86 23.87
N LYS A 25 20.25 -17.91 24.51
CA LYS A 25 20.48 -18.23 25.93
C LYS A 25 20.85 -19.70 26.08
N ASN A 26 21.46 -20.09 27.19
CA ASN A 26 21.55 -21.50 27.55
C ASN A 26 20.23 -21.99 28.17
N ALA A 27 20.14 -23.29 28.46
CA ALA A 27 19.00 -23.92 29.14
C ALA A 27 18.63 -23.27 30.51
N ASP A 28 19.59 -22.61 31.18
CA ASP A 28 19.37 -21.92 32.45
C ASP A 28 18.92 -20.46 32.28
N GLY A 29 18.75 -19.99 31.04
CA GLY A 29 18.37 -18.62 30.71
C GLY A 29 19.50 -17.60 30.73
N VAL A 30 20.75 -18.04 30.88
CA VAL A 30 21.94 -17.17 30.84
C VAL A 30 22.22 -16.73 29.41
N PRO A 31 22.40 -15.42 29.14
CA PRO A 31 22.70 -14.92 27.80
C PRO A 31 24.05 -15.43 27.30
N LEU A 32 24.08 -15.82 26.02
CA LEU A 32 25.29 -16.35 25.39
C LEU A 32 25.98 -15.31 24.50
N ASN A 33 27.25 -15.55 24.19
CA ASN A 33 28.00 -14.79 23.19
C ASN A 33 28.53 -15.75 22.12
N GLY A 34 28.74 -15.29 20.90
CA GLY A 34 29.37 -16.11 19.87
C GLY A 34 28.98 -15.69 18.47
N ARG A 35 29.38 -16.48 17.46
CA ARG A 35 29.04 -16.19 16.07
C ARG A 35 27.68 -16.77 15.72
N ALA A 36 26.95 -16.06 14.90
CA ALA A 36 25.75 -16.56 14.26
C ALA A 36 25.71 -16.19 12.79
N ILE A 37 25.03 -17.02 12.01
CA ILE A 37 24.76 -16.79 10.60
C ILE A 37 23.27 -16.95 10.35
N VAL A 38 22.73 -16.14 9.45
CA VAL A 38 21.35 -16.28 8.97
C VAL A 38 21.40 -16.61 7.49
N LYS A 39 20.66 -17.66 7.14
CA LYS A 39 20.46 -18.11 5.77
C LYS A 39 19.05 -17.75 5.31
N ILE A 40 18.95 -17.40 4.05
CA ILE A 40 17.70 -17.17 3.33
C ILE A 40 17.75 -18.07 2.10
N ASN A 41 16.74 -18.92 1.90
CA ASN A 41 16.78 -19.98 0.88
C ASN A 41 18.06 -20.82 0.94
N HIS A 42 18.49 -21.19 2.15
CA HIS A 42 19.71 -21.96 2.42
C HIS A 42 21.04 -21.29 2.03
N ILE A 43 21.03 -20.04 1.54
CA ILE A 43 22.23 -19.25 1.24
C ILE A 43 22.56 -18.38 2.44
N SER A 44 23.80 -18.45 2.94
CA SER A 44 24.28 -17.55 3.99
C SER A 44 24.31 -16.11 3.49
N ARG A 45 23.47 -15.26 4.08
CA ARG A 45 23.32 -13.84 3.66
C ARG A 45 23.72 -12.84 4.74
N ILE A 46 23.54 -13.20 6.00
CA ILE A 46 23.84 -12.34 7.14
C ILE A 46 24.76 -13.10 8.08
N GLN A 47 25.82 -12.45 8.54
CA GLN A 47 26.77 -13.02 9.50
C GLN A 47 27.05 -11.95 10.55
N GLY A 48 27.08 -12.36 11.81
CA GLY A 48 27.26 -11.42 12.91
C GLY A 48 27.59 -12.13 14.20
N TYR A 49 27.45 -11.38 15.30
CA TYR A 49 27.74 -11.87 16.64
C TYR A 49 26.50 -11.78 17.52
N VAL A 50 26.30 -12.83 18.31
CA VAL A 50 25.51 -12.75 19.53
C VAL A 50 26.38 -12.05 20.57
N VAL A 51 25.89 -10.93 21.10
CA VAL A 51 26.53 -10.19 22.20
C VAL A 51 25.51 -10.03 23.32
N ASN A 52 25.87 -10.49 24.52
CA ASN A 52 25.02 -10.52 25.70
C ASN A 52 23.63 -11.12 25.41
N GLY A 53 23.62 -12.23 24.68
CA GLY A 53 22.42 -12.98 24.31
C GLY A 53 21.61 -12.38 23.17
N ILE A 54 22.06 -11.31 22.51
CA ILE A 54 21.35 -10.68 21.40
C ILE A 54 22.16 -10.78 20.11
N PHE A 55 21.55 -11.33 19.07
CA PHE A 55 21.97 -11.14 17.69
C PHE A 55 21.08 -10.07 17.05
N GLU A 56 21.68 -9.10 16.38
CA GLU A 56 20.96 -8.03 15.71
C GLU A 56 21.78 -7.50 14.53
N GLU A 57 21.26 -7.65 13.32
CA GLU A 57 21.93 -7.20 12.09
C GLU A 57 20.92 -6.55 11.15
N GLU A 58 21.36 -5.48 10.48
CA GLU A 58 20.61 -4.86 9.37
C GLU A 58 21.04 -5.47 8.03
N HIS A 59 20.10 -5.66 7.12
CA HIS A 59 20.36 -6.21 5.79
C HIS A 59 19.45 -5.58 4.73
N ASP A 60 19.99 -5.42 3.53
CA ASP A 60 19.23 -5.01 2.34
C ASP A 60 18.58 -6.26 1.74
N PHE A 61 17.24 -6.25 1.64
CA PHE A 61 16.46 -7.35 1.09
C PHE A 61 15.89 -7.03 -0.30
N SER A 62 16.34 -5.95 -0.95
CA SER A 62 15.82 -5.46 -2.22
C SER A 62 16.03 -6.41 -3.41
N ASP A 63 16.95 -7.37 -3.29
CA ASP A 63 17.24 -8.36 -4.34
C ASP A 63 16.36 -9.61 -4.28
N LEU A 64 15.60 -9.78 -3.20
CA LEU A 64 14.64 -10.88 -3.04
C LEU A 64 13.32 -10.52 -3.74
N TYR A 65 12.67 -11.50 -4.36
CA TYR A 65 11.53 -11.26 -5.27
C TYR A 65 10.18 -11.73 -4.71
N ASP A 66 10.17 -12.85 -3.99
CA ASP A 66 8.96 -13.44 -3.42
C ASP A 66 8.51 -12.64 -2.19
N ASP A 67 7.23 -12.75 -1.84
CA ASP A 67 6.66 -12.05 -0.70
C ASP A 67 7.05 -12.71 0.65
N GLU A 68 7.51 -13.97 0.62
CA GLU A 68 7.84 -14.75 1.81
C GLU A 68 9.07 -15.63 1.60
N TYR A 69 9.93 -15.69 2.62
CA TYR A 69 11.08 -16.59 2.69
C TYR A 69 11.21 -17.23 4.07
N ASP A 70 11.81 -18.42 4.12
CA ASP A 70 12.27 -19.01 5.38
C ASP A 70 13.62 -18.41 5.79
N LEU A 71 13.68 -17.92 7.03
CA LEU A 71 14.92 -17.56 7.70
C LEU A 71 15.41 -18.75 8.50
N TYR A 72 16.69 -19.07 8.34
CA TYR A 72 17.36 -20.11 9.11
C TYR A 72 18.58 -19.52 9.81
N MET A 73 18.49 -19.35 11.13
CA MET A 73 19.60 -18.89 11.94
C MET A 73 20.36 -20.09 12.52
N ILE A 74 21.69 -20.02 12.48
CA ILE A 74 22.59 -20.97 13.11
C ILE A 74 23.50 -20.21 14.07
N TYR A 75 23.48 -20.58 15.34
CA TYR A 75 24.43 -20.15 16.35
C TYR A 75 25.54 -21.20 16.49
N GLY A 76 26.80 -20.77 16.37
CA GLY A 76 27.95 -21.67 16.31
C GLY A 76 28.38 -22.33 17.62
N GLY A 77 27.72 -22.00 18.74
CA GLY A 77 28.13 -22.48 20.07
C GLY A 77 29.40 -21.80 20.61
N THR A 78 29.88 -22.30 21.74
CA THR A 78 31.16 -21.93 22.38
C THR A 78 31.84 -23.19 22.94
N GLU A 79 32.96 -23.03 23.64
CA GLU A 79 33.57 -24.13 24.42
C GLU A 79 32.62 -24.71 25.49
N HIS A 80 31.64 -23.93 25.96
CA HIS A 80 30.75 -24.31 27.07
C HIS A 80 29.28 -24.44 26.67
N SER A 81 28.92 -24.06 25.44
CA SER A 81 27.56 -24.11 24.93
C SER A 81 27.51 -24.77 23.55
N ASP A 82 26.53 -25.64 23.35
CA ASP A 82 26.37 -26.40 22.13
C ASP A 82 25.85 -25.49 21.00
N PRO A 83 26.17 -25.75 19.73
CA PRO A 83 25.54 -25.06 18.61
C PRO A 83 24.02 -25.26 18.62
N ALA A 84 23.29 -24.32 18.05
CA ALA A 84 21.84 -24.41 17.92
C ALA A 84 21.37 -23.71 16.64
N ASP A 85 20.14 -24.02 16.23
CA ASP A 85 19.50 -23.40 15.09
C ASP A 85 18.03 -23.07 15.38
N ALA A 86 17.50 -22.11 14.62
CA ALA A 86 16.10 -21.71 14.68
C ALA A 86 15.61 -21.25 13.30
N THR A 87 14.30 -21.35 13.13
CA THR A 87 13.60 -20.87 11.93
C THR A 87 12.63 -19.75 12.29
N ALA A 88 12.42 -18.85 11.33
CA ALA A 88 11.40 -17.82 11.36
C ALA A 88 10.98 -17.48 9.93
N LYS A 89 9.97 -16.63 9.80
CA LYS A 89 9.51 -16.12 8.50
C LYS A 89 10.05 -14.73 8.22
N LEU A 90 10.46 -14.50 6.97
CA LEU A 90 10.70 -13.18 6.41
C LEU A 90 9.56 -12.86 5.47
N TYR A 91 8.83 -11.78 5.75
CA TYR A 91 7.79 -11.23 4.89
C TYR A 91 8.30 -9.95 4.23
N LEU A 92 8.25 -9.90 2.91
CA LEU A 92 8.69 -8.76 2.11
C LEU A 92 7.51 -8.02 1.51
N ASN A 93 7.56 -6.70 1.63
CA ASN A 93 6.64 -5.80 0.95
C ASN A 93 7.38 -5.15 -0.22
N HIS A 94 6.90 -5.43 -1.43
CA HIS A 94 7.43 -4.89 -2.68
C HIS A 94 6.66 -3.66 -3.17
N ASP A 95 5.58 -3.30 -2.49
CA ASP A 95 4.62 -2.30 -2.93
C ASP A 95 5.06 -0.89 -2.52
N LYS A 96 6.20 -0.46 -3.09
CA LYS A 96 6.79 0.84 -2.81
C LYS A 96 5.79 1.96 -3.13
N PRO A 97 5.47 2.83 -2.15
CA PRO A 97 4.61 3.97 -2.40
C PRO A 97 5.18 4.89 -3.49
N VAL A 98 4.29 5.41 -4.35
CA VAL A 98 4.64 6.41 -5.36
C VAL A 98 4.18 7.77 -4.87
N GLU A 99 5.11 8.71 -4.72
CA GLU A 99 4.80 10.09 -4.37
C GLU A 99 4.48 10.90 -5.64
N VAL A 100 3.31 11.53 -5.68
CA VAL A 100 2.87 12.38 -6.80
C VAL A 100 2.50 13.77 -6.32
N SER A 101 2.82 14.80 -7.11
CA SER A 101 2.31 16.14 -6.85
C SER A 101 0.83 16.22 -7.20
N LEU A 102 0.11 17.16 -6.57
CA LEU A 102 -1.27 17.46 -6.95
C LEU A 102 -1.37 17.79 -8.45
N PHE A 103 -0.45 18.60 -8.98
CA PHE A 103 -0.43 18.97 -10.41
C PHE A 103 -0.31 17.76 -11.35
N ASP A 104 0.57 16.81 -11.04
CA ASP A 104 0.71 15.60 -11.85
C ASP A 104 -0.55 14.73 -11.82
N LEU A 105 -1.17 14.61 -10.64
CA LEU A 105 -2.43 13.90 -10.46
C LEU A 105 -3.56 14.58 -11.25
N GLN A 106 -3.70 15.90 -11.18
CA GLN A 106 -4.69 16.68 -11.93
C GLN A 106 -4.55 16.48 -13.44
N ASN A 107 -3.31 16.54 -13.97
CA ASN A 107 -3.03 16.28 -15.38
C ASN A 107 -3.35 14.83 -15.78
N ALA A 108 -3.12 13.86 -14.91
CA ALA A 108 -3.51 12.47 -15.14
C ALA A 108 -5.03 12.31 -15.16
N CYS A 109 -5.76 12.93 -14.23
CA CYS A 109 -7.22 12.96 -14.16
C CYS A 109 -7.85 13.57 -15.42
N TYR A 110 -7.32 14.71 -15.88
CA TYR A 110 -7.77 15.35 -17.12
C TYR A 110 -7.61 14.42 -18.33
N ARG A 111 -6.45 13.77 -18.47
CA ARG A 111 -6.21 12.82 -19.57
C ARG A 111 -7.10 11.58 -19.46
N LEU A 112 -7.31 11.05 -18.26
CA LEU A 112 -8.14 9.86 -18.02
C LEU A 112 -9.61 10.13 -18.35
N THR A 113 -10.18 11.25 -17.88
CA THR A 113 -11.58 11.63 -18.19
C THR A 113 -11.79 11.75 -19.70
N LYS A 114 -10.89 12.45 -20.42
CA LYS A 114 -10.93 12.52 -21.89
C LYS A 114 -10.79 11.16 -22.56
N TRP A 115 -9.93 10.29 -22.04
CA TRP A 115 -9.77 8.95 -22.58
C TRP A 115 -11.04 8.12 -22.41
N ILE A 116 -11.70 8.18 -21.24
CA ILE A 116 -12.96 7.49 -20.97
C ILE A 116 -14.05 8.00 -21.89
N ASP A 117 -14.17 9.32 -22.06
CA ASP A 117 -15.16 9.95 -22.94
C ASP A 117 -15.05 9.47 -24.40
N VAL A 118 -13.83 9.25 -24.88
CA VAL A 118 -13.57 8.79 -26.26
C VAL A 118 -13.67 7.27 -26.39
N ASN A 119 -13.08 6.52 -25.46
CA ASN A 119 -12.91 5.07 -25.57
C ASN A 119 -14.08 4.29 -24.96
N LYS A 120 -14.97 4.97 -24.23
CA LYS A 120 -16.19 4.40 -23.63
C LYS A 120 -15.90 3.18 -22.76
N LYS A 121 -14.83 3.27 -21.97
CA LYS A 121 -14.44 2.28 -20.97
C LYS A 121 -13.46 2.91 -19.98
N LEU A 122 -13.14 2.20 -18.91
CA LEU A 122 -12.07 2.54 -17.98
C LEU A 122 -10.84 1.67 -18.27
N PRO A 123 -9.60 2.21 -18.33
CA PRO A 123 -8.41 1.39 -18.53
C PRO A 123 -8.04 0.68 -17.21
N GLY A 124 -7.19 -0.36 -17.25
CA GLY A 124 -6.75 -1.05 -16.02
C GLY A 124 -5.67 -0.31 -15.23
N LYS A 125 -4.87 0.53 -15.91
CA LYS A 125 -3.79 1.35 -15.34
C LYS A 125 -3.69 2.68 -16.08
N ILE A 126 -3.10 3.68 -15.44
CA ILE A 126 -2.73 4.96 -16.07
C ILE A 126 -1.28 5.32 -15.78
N ALA A 127 -0.71 6.17 -16.64
CA ALA A 127 0.63 6.72 -16.44
C ALA A 127 0.57 8.08 -15.70
N ILE A 128 1.22 8.16 -14.55
CA ILE A 128 1.52 9.43 -13.87
C ILE A 128 3.05 9.57 -13.89
N LYS A 129 3.56 10.54 -14.66
CA LYS A 129 4.98 10.61 -15.04
C LYS A 129 5.47 9.27 -15.62
N LYS A 130 6.41 8.60 -14.95
CA LYS A 130 7.02 7.33 -15.36
C LYS A 130 6.32 6.12 -14.74
N ASP A 131 5.47 6.33 -13.74
CA ASP A 131 4.89 5.28 -12.93
C ASP A 131 3.54 4.81 -13.49
N GLN A 132 3.32 3.50 -13.46
CA GLN A 132 2.09 2.85 -13.92
C GLN A 132 1.19 2.57 -12.72
N ILE A 133 0.16 3.40 -12.54
CA ILE A 133 -0.74 3.35 -11.40
C ILE A 133 -1.98 2.53 -11.75
N SER A 134 -2.32 1.52 -10.94
CA SER A 134 -3.58 0.78 -11.08
C SER A 134 -4.77 1.67 -10.74
N ILE A 135 -5.93 1.40 -11.32
CA ILE A 135 -7.13 2.20 -10.99
C ILE A 135 -7.56 2.01 -9.52
N GLY A 136 -7.31 0.87 -8.89
CA GLY A 136 -7.58 0.68 -7.46
C GLY A 136 -6.76 1.65 -6.59
N ASN A 137 -5.45 1.72 -6.85
CA ASN A 137 -4.56 2.67 -6.17
C ASN A 137 -4.93 4.13 -6.49
N LEU A 138 -5.39 4.38 -7.72
CA LEU A 138 -5.84 5.70 -8.13
C LEU A 138 -7.05 6.18 -7.32
N LEU A 139 -8.02 5.31 -6.99
CA LEU A 139 -9.19 5.72 -6.20
C LEU A 139 -8.77 6.32 -4.86
N TYR A 140 -7.84 5.66 -4.16
CA TYR A 140 -7.30 6.17 -2.91
C TYR A 140 -6.61 7.51 -3.09
N ALA A 141 -5.74 7.62 -4.09
CA ALA A 141 -5.03 8.87 -4.39
C ALA A 141 -6.00 10.03 -4.67
N LEU A 142 -7.09 9.77 -5.40
CA LEU A 142 -8.13 10.75 -5.68
C LEU A 142 -8.88 11.15 -4.41
N ALA A 143 -9.35 10.18 -3.62
CA ALA A 143 -10.06 10.44 -2.38
C ALA A 143 -9.19 11.22 -1.39
N SER A 144 -7.95 10.77 -1.14
CA SER A 144 -6.98 11.48 -0.30
C SER A 144 -6.65 12.87 -0.82
N SER A 145 -6.61 13.09 -2.14
CA SER A 145 -6.39 14.44 -2.67
C SER A 145 -7.56 15.38 -2.39
N ILE A 146 -8.80 14.86 -2.40
CA ILE A 146 -10.00 15.64 -2.07
C ILE A 146 -9.99 16.01 -0.58
N THR A 147 -9.70 15.06 0.31
CA THR A 147 -9.67 15.32 1.77
C THR A 147 -8.55 16.31 2.12
N LYS A 148 -7.34 16.12 1.58
CA LYS A 148 -6.22 17.07 1.76
C LYS A 148 -6.56 18.48 1.24
N LEU A 149 -7.20 18.57 0.07
CA LEU A 149 -7.61 19.86 -0.48
C LEU A 149 -8.61 20.58 0.43
N ASN A 150 -9.57 19.85 1.00
CA ASN A 150 -10.54 20.36 1.96
C ASN A 150 -9.87 20.87 3.25
N ASP A 151 -8.82 20.19 3.70
CA ASP A 151 -8.07 20.54 4.92
C ASP A 151 -6.95 21.59 4.69
N ASP A 152 -6.94 22.24 3.52
CA ASP A 152 -5.88 23.16 3.10
C ASP A 152 -4.45 22.58 3.05
N ASP A 153 -4.34 21.24 3.00
CA ASP A 153 -3.08 20.52 2.83
C ASP A 153 -2.71 20.39 1.35
N ARG A 154 -1.56 20.94 0.97
CA ARG A 154 -1.02 20.92 -0.41
C ARG A 154 0.23 20.05 -0.55
N SER A 155 0.55 19.24 0.45
CA SER A 155 1.65 18.28 0.35
C SER A 155 1.35 17.18 -0.69
N ASN A 156 2.40 16.51 -1.15
CA ASN A 156 2.29 15.46 -2.16
C ASN A 156 1.37 14.31 -1.69
N ILE A 157 0.82 13.60 -2.67
CA ILE A 157 -0.06 12.45 -2.46
C ILE A 157 0.78 11.18 -2.54
N MET A 158 0.68 10.34 -1.51
CA MET A 158 1.29 9.03 -1.48
C MET A 158 0.33 8.00 -2.05
N ILE A 159 0.69 7.42 -3.19
CA ILE A 159 -0.06 6.34 -3.81
C ILE A 159 0.48 5.01 -3.29
N THR A 160 -0.31 4.31 -2.49
CA THR A 160 -0.01 2.96 -1.98
C THR A 160 -0.85 1.91 -2.71
N LYS A 161 -0.57 0.63 -2.48
CA LYS A 161 -1.29 -0.46 -3.14
C LYS A 161 -2.58 -0.81 -2.42
N PHE A 162 -3.64 -0.99 -3.21
CA PHE A 162 -4.93 -1.51 -2.80
C PHE A 162 -5.45 -2.52 -3.82
N ASN A 163 -6.23 -3.48 -3.36
CA ASN A 163 -6.87 -4.43 -4.25
C ASN A 163 -8.10 -3.78 -4.90
N PRO A 164 -8.23 -3.79 -6.24
CA PRO A 164 -9.44 -3.31 -6.89
C PRO A 164 -10.63 -4.25 -6.60
N PRO A 165 -11.88 -3.75 -6.63
CA PRO A 165 -13.03 -4.64 -6.50
C PRO A 165 -13.11 -5.58 -7.71
N LYS A 166 -13.64 -6.80 -7.49
CA LYS A 166 -13.85 -7.77 -8.57
C LYS A 166 -14.81 -7.24 -9.64
N VAL A 167 -15.82 -6.48 -9.22
CA VAL A 167 -16.86 -5.89 -10.08
C VAL A 167 -17.23 -4.52 -9.52
N SER A 168 -17.47 -3.55 -10.41
CA SER A 168 -18.09 -2.27 -10.07
C SER A 168 -19.61 -2.44 -10.02
N SER A 169 -20.25 -2.08 -8.91
CA SER A 169 -21.69 -2.27 -8.71
C SER A 169 -22.41 -0.93 -8.69
N GLU A 170 -23.14 -0.60 -9.75
CA GLU A 170 -23.89 0.66 -9.82
C GLU A 170 -25.38 0.39 -10.08
N ASN A 171 -26.25 1.19 -9.46
CA ASN A 171 -27.69 1.21 -9.77
C ASN A 171 -28.24 2.64 -10.02
N ILE A 172 -27.37 3.64 -10.13
CA ILE A 172 -27.76 5.01 -10.50
C ILE A 172 -28.44 4.99 -11.87
N THR A 173 -29.64 5.57 -11.94
CA THR A 173 -30.41 5.65 -13.20
C THR A 173 -30.64 7.06 -13.70
N GLU A 174 -30.48 8.07 -12.83
CA GLU A 174 -30.67 9.48 -13.15
C GLU A 174 -29.43 10.29 -12.78
N GLU A 175 -29.38 11.55 -13.21
CA GLU A 175 -28.27 12.44 -12.84
C GLU A 175 -28.40 12.86 -11.36
N ILE A 176 -27.32 12.71 -10.60
CA ILE A 176 -27.23 13.14 -9.20
C ILE A 176 -26.26 14.31 -9.11
N GLN A 177 -26.65 15.37 -8.41
CA GLN A 177 -25.73 16.42 -8.01
C GLN A 177 -25.20 16.13 -6.61
N LEU A 178 -23.88 16.13 -6.46
CA LEU A 178 -23.22 16.15 -5.15
C LEU A 178 -22.69 17.55 -4.88
N THR A 179 -23.01 18.08 -3.70
CA THR A 179 -22.36 19.24 -3.11
C THR A 179 -20.94 18.92 -2.68
N GLN A 180 -20.15 19.97 -2.40
CA GLN A 180 -18.81 19.82 -1.83
C GLN A 180 -18.78 18.93 -0.59
N ASP A 181 -19.62 19.23 0.40
CA ASP A 181 -19.64 18.51 1.67
C ASP A 181 -19.96 17.01 1.47
N GLU A 182 -20.86 16.69 0.55
CA GLU A 182 -21.23 15.30 0.25
C GLU A 182 -20.07 14.51 -0.38
N TYR A 183 -19.42 15.04 -1.43
CA TYR A 183 -18.33 14.28 -2.05
C TYR A 183 -17.06 14.26 -1.19
N VAL A 184 -16.85 15.25 -0.30
CA VAL A 184 -15.78 15.22 0.71
C VAL A 184 -16.06 14.10 1.72
N SER A 185 -17.29 14.01 2.24
CA SER A 185 -17.69 12.91 3.14
C SER A 185 -17.50 11.54 2.50
N ILE A 186 -17.82 11.39 1.20
CA ILE A 186 -17.57 10.15 0.46
C ILE A 186 -16.06 9.88 0.33
N ALA A 187 -15.25 10.91 0.07
CA ALA A 187 -13.80 10.76 -0.02
C ALA A 187 -13.20 10.29 1.32
N ASP A 188 -13.65 10.85 2.45
CA ASP A 188 -13.25 10.42 3.79
C ASP A 188 -13.62 8.95 4.07
N GLU A 189 -14.84 8.54 3.72
CA GLU A 189 -15.30 7.16 3.87
C GLU A 189 -14.44 6.18 3.06
N ILE A 190 -14.11 6.53 1.81
CA ILE A 190 -13.25 5.73 0.94
C ILE A 190 -11.85 5.62 1.55
N VAL A 191 -11.24 6.72 1.99
CA VAL A 191 -9.91 6.70 2.61
C VAL A 191 -9.89 5.81 3.86
N SER A 192 -10.88 5.97 4.74
CA SER A 192 -11.03 5.16 5.95
C SER A 192 -11.16 3.67 5.62
N THR A 193 -12.12 3.32 4.78
CA THR A 193 -12.42 1.92 4.40
C THR A 193 -11.24 1.25 3.73
N MET A 194 -10.57 1.95 2.80
CA MET A 194 -9.43 1.39 2.10
C MET A 194 -8.22 1.22 3.04
N ASN A 195 -7.99 2.16 3.96
CA ASN A 195 -6.94 2.01 4.97
C ASN A 195 -7.15 0.77 5.85
N ASP A 196 -8.39 0.48 6.23
CA ASP A 196 -8.77 -0.63 7.11
C ASP A 196 -8.73 -1.98 6.39
N THR A 197 -9.30 -2.07 5.18
CA THR A 197 -9.50 -3.34 4.48
C THR A 197 -8.41 -3.67 3.47
N LYS A 198 -7.65 -2.67 3.02
CA LYS A 198 -6.76 -2.73 1.84
C LYS A 198 -7.48 -3.00 0.51
N ASP A 199 -8.81 -2.94 0.49
CA ASP A 199 -9.63 -3.17 -0.69
C ASP A 199 -10.35 -1.88 -1.12
N SER A 200 -10.35 -1.58 -2.41
CA SER A 200 -11.18 -0.53 -3.00
C SER A 200 -12.66 -0.93 -2.98
N PRO A 201 -13.58 -0.03 -2.62
CA PRO A 201 -15.00 -0.33 -2.59
C PRO A 201 -15.54 -0.62 -4.00
N ALA A 202 -16.48 -1.56 -4.09
CA ALA A 202 -17.23 -1.82 -5.33
C ALA A 202 -18.21 -0.69 -5.68
N TYR A 203 -18.66 0.03 -4.65
CA TYR A 203 -19.55 1.19 -4.70
C TYR A 203 -19.56 1.93 -3.36
N VAL A 204 -20.12 3.13 -3.34
CA VAL A 204 -20.55 3.85 -2.12
C VAL A 204 -22.05 4.15 -2.23
N GLU A 205 -22.72 4.33 -1.09
CA GLU A 205 -24.14 4.71 -1.09
C GLU A 205 -24.31 6.24 -1.11
N VAL A 206 -25.14 6.73 -2.03
CA VAL A 206 -25.48 8.14 -2.22
C VAL A 206 -26.98 8.23 -2.40
N ASN A 207 -27.69 8.88 -1.47
CA ASN A 207 -29.14 9.05 -1.54
C ASN A 207 -29.94 7.74 -1.74
N GLY A 208 -29.43 6.62 -1.21
CA GLY A 208 -30.04 5.29 -1.36
C GLY A 208 -29.68 4.57 -2.67
N GLU A 209 -28.87 5.19 -3.53
CA GLU A 209 -28.32 4.58 -4.75
C GLU A 209 -26.84 4.23 -4.55
N LYS A 210 -26.35 3.27 -5.35
CA LYS A 210 -24.97 2.77 -5.36
C LYS A 210 -24.22 3.47 -6.46
N LEU A 211 -23.29 4.35 -6.10
CA LEU A 211 -22.31 4.94 -7.01
C LEU A 211 -21.14 3.96 -7.19
N GLY A 212 -21.04 3.35 -8.37
CA GLY A 212 -20.08 2.27 -8.61
C GLY A 212 -18.62 2.74 -8.70
N PHE A 213 -17.68 1.85 -8.39
CA PHE A 213 -16.23 2.07 -8.46
C PHE A 213 -15.76 2.79 -9.74
N MET A 214 -16.23 2.36 -10.93
CA MET A 214 -15.81 2.98 -12.18
C MET A 214 -16.25 4.45 -12.30
N ASN A 215 -17.46 4.75 -11.81
CA ASN A 215 -18.01 6.11 -11.82
C ASN A 215 -17.41 6.97 -10.71
N LEU A 216 -17.06 6.38 -9.56
CA LEU A 216 -16.26 7.05 -8.52
C LEU A 216 -14.94 7.57 -9.09
N ILE A 217 -14.19 6.72 -9.80
CA ILE A 217 -12.93 7.13 -10.46
C ILE A 217 -13.18 8.29 -11.43
N TYR A 218 -14.17 8.15 -12.31
CA TYR A 218 -14.47 9.18 -13.30
C TYR A 218 -14.89 10.51 -12.65
N THR A 219 -15.78 10.45 -11.67
CA THR A 219 -16.30 11.61 -10.93
C THR A 219 -15.20 12.28 -10.13
N PHE A 220 -14.40 11.52 -9.37
CA PHE A 220 -13.32 12.07 -8.57
C PHE A 220 -12.19 12.61 -9.45
N CYS A 221 -11.90 12.00 -10.61
CA CYS A 221 -11.01 12.62 -11.59
C CYS A 221 -11.55 13.97 -12.09
N LYS A 222 -12.85 14.10 -12.32
CA LYS A 222 -13.44 15.41 -12.67
C LYS A 222 -13.27 16.42 -11.53
N ILE A 223 -13.54 16.05 -10.28
CA ILE A 223 -13.35 16.93 -9.12
C ILE A 223 -11.88 17.38 -9.05
N VAL A 224 -10.94 16.43 -9.02
CA VAL A 224 -9.50 16.71 -8.87
C VAL A 224 -8.97 17.53 -10.05
N SER A 225 -9.30 17.18 -11.30
CA SER A 225 -8.82 17.94 -12.47
C SER A 225 -9.39 19.37 -12.58
N ASN A 226 -10.52 19.66 -11.91
CA ASN A 226 -11.14 21.00 -11.90
C ASN A 226 -10.94 21.72 -10.55
N SER A 227 -10.26 21.11 -9.58
CA SER A 227 -9.84 21.81 -8.38
C SER A 227 -8.69 22.77 -8.69
N SER A 228 -8.52 23.77 -7.84
CA SER A 228 -7.45 24.76 -7.97
C SER A 228 -6.61 24.80 -6.71
N GLU A 229 -5.52 25.57 -6.74
CA GLU A 229 -4.74 25.88 -5.54
C GLU A 229 -5.63 26.50 -4.44
N ASN A 230 -6.72 27.17 -4.83
CA ASN A 230 -7.68 27.86 -3.97
C ASN A 230 -8.83 26.95 -3.47
N GLY A 231 -8.84 25.66 -3.81
CA GLY A 231 -9.80 24.70 -3.25
C GLY A 231 -10.60 23.90 -4.27
N LEU A 232 -11.60 23.19 -3.75
CA LEU A 232 -12.46 22.26 -4.47
C LEU A 232 -13.61 22.96 -5.21
N ILE A 233 -14.22 22.27 -6.18
CA ILE A 233 -15.41 22.77 -6.90
C ILE A 233 -16.67 22.68 -6.02
N SER A 234 -17.58 23.64 -6.10
CA SER A 234 -18.75 23.66 -5.19
C SER A 234 -19.71 22.47 -5.33
N SER A 235 -19.77 21.85 -6.51
CA SER A 235 -20.57 20.65 -6.76
C SER A 235 -20.09 19.90 -8.00
N VAL A 236 -20.55 18.65 -8.14
CA VAL A 236 -20.33 17.82 -9.33
C VAL A 236 -21.62 17.09 -9.71
N TYR A 237 -21.87 16.99 -11.02
CA TYR A 237 -22.95 16.15 -11.56
C TYR A 237 -22.42 14.78 -11.97
N ILE A 238 -23.10 13.75 -11.47
CA ILE A 238 -22.86 12.34 -11.72
C ILE A 238 -23.94 11.84 -12.66
N ARG A 239 -23.52 11.28 -13.80
CA ARG A 239 -24.41 10.57 -14.72
C ARG A 239 -24.27 9.06 -14.50
N PRO A 240 -25.30 8.26 -14.82
CA PRO A 240 -25.16 6.81 -14.85
C PRO A 240 -23.93 6.39 -15.67
N TRP A 241 -23.12 5.48 -15.14
CA TRP A 241 -21.91 4.97 -15.81
C TRP A 241 -22.23 4.42 -17.18
N LYS A 242 -23.34 3.68 -17.30
CA LYS A 242 -23.85 3.13 -18.56
C LYS A 242 -24.02 4.20 -19.66
N ASP A 243 -24.34 5.44 -19.29
CA ASP A 243 -24.55 6.54 -20.23
C ASP A 243 -23.22 7.23 -20.58
N ILE A 244 -22.27 7.26 -19.64
CA ILE A 244 -20.91 7.76 -19.87
C ILE A 244 -20.19 6.88 -20.91
N VAL A 245 -20.35 5.55 -20.79
CA VAL A 245 -19.74 4.55 -21.67
C VAL A 245 -20.65 4.07 -22.80
N ALA A 246 -21.80 4.72 -23.02
CA ALA A 246 -22.60 4.49 -24.21
C ALA A 246 -21.83 4.95 -25.45
N LYS A 247 -21.95 4.19 -26.56
CA LYS A 247 -21.37 4.54 -27.86
C LYS A 247 -22.32 5.42 -28.67
#